data_AF-A0A3N2NEM5-F1
#
_entry.id   AF-A0A3N2NEM5-F1
#
_cell.length_a   1.000
_cell.length_b   1.000
_cell.length_c   1.000
_cell.angle_alpha   90.00
_cell.angle_beta   90.00
_cell.angle_gamma   90.00
#
_symmetry.space_group_name_H-M   'P 1'
#
loop_
_entity.id
_entity.type
_entity.pdbx_description
1 polymer ?
#
loop_
_entity_poly.entity_id
_entity_poly.type
_entity_poly.pdbx_seq_one_letter_code
_entity_poly.pdbx_strand_id
1 'polypeptide(L)'
;MAGKEKFENKLKNLRETLESIGHVPSVAEDRAVNANVKYYYKNYSDNPLVAELMNDFPLEIGKRGKYNKRGSIGERGLILEQALSKYGRVPTSEEDKALLAEVNYCYRTFQADPLIKRLRKLYPTNNLYSKWGPKVDKESHPDAFCMGGTGSYKELKVGPLSYFENPFQRAKRYILECIEEYHELPGSNTWPMHFAFERLDGNYRNGIPYEVIEFAEHLIKEGLASEEFVTRYYSSMLDHEPLFSRISQIMGDMKICSLGYLAKNIMPGRLIDIDSLYQFFYYQEQNNGYPSNGIQKSHRHLYRLIDYQTETAGKLVSLGWKELGELDYNEIADTNPITVVPKYSLDFSDEDERHYAQTFLFHQDVNHDYINGITTRTVNYDATFMDDICEGICPFRFIDKFPYPDAPEITLDWCELLVDLESPLLSEYIEKGLFFHFFTSIAKSITSPIAISQLYDLSIYLKKKYDFNLKI
;
A
#
# COMPACT_ATOMS: atom_id res chain seq x y z
N MET A 1 -29.35 -45.91 -53.58
CA MET A 1 -28.35 -45.14 -54.34
C MET A 1 -28.35 -43.65 -53.98
N ALA A 2 -29.50 -43.00 -53.80
CA ALA A 2 -29.61 -41.56 -53.45
C ALA A 2 -28.91 -41.08 -52.15
N GLY A 3 -28.62 -41.96 -51.18
CA GLY A 3 -27.98 -41.58 -49.91
C GLY A 3 -26.45 -41.40 -50.00
N LYS A 4 -25.78 -42.14 -50.88
CA LYS A 4 -24.33 -42.10 -51.06
C LYS A 4 -23.91 -40.87 -51.87
N GLU A 5 -24.64 -40.60 -52.93
CA GLU A 5 -24.47 -39.42 -53.80
C GLU A 5 -24.72 -38.11 -53.03
N LYS A 6 -25.72 -38.09 -52.12
CA LYS A 6 -25.98 -36.94 -51.25
C LYS A 6 -24.88 -36.72 -50.19
N PHE A 7 -24.20 -37.79 -49.77
CA PHE A 7 -23.09 -37.71 -48.82
C PHE A 7 -21.82 -37.18 -49.49
N GLU A 8 -21.48 -37.70 -50.66
CA GLU A 8 -20.32 -37.24 -51.46
C GLU A 8 -20.48 -35.78 -51.88
N ASN A 9 -21.68 -35.34 -52.29
CA ASN A 9 -21.96 -33.94 -52.58
C ASN A 9 -21.79 -33.01 -51.36
N LYS A 10 -22.11 -33.49 -50.14
CA LYS A 10 -21.90 -32.71 -48.92
C LYS A 10 -20.41 -32.55 -48.57
N LEU A 11 -19.62 -33.60 -48.77
CA LEU A 11 -18.17 -33.54 -48.56
C LEU A 11 -17.49 -32.65 -49.59
N LYS A 12 -17.95 -32.70 -50.85
CA LYS A 12 -17.45 -31.82 -51.91
C LYS A 12 -17.73 -30.34 -51.60
N ASN A 13 -18.96 -30.00 -51.21
CA ASN A 13 -19.29 -28.63 -50.80
C ASN A 13 -18.48 -28.17 -49.58
N LEU A 14 -18.24 -29.08 -48.62
CA LEU A 14 -17.41 -28.77 -47.45
C LEU A 14 -15.96 -28.50 -47.85
N ARG A 15 -15.41 -29.28 -48.80
CA ARG A 15 -14.07 -29.07 -49.36
C ARG A 15 -13.96 -27.72 -50.07
N GLU A 16 -14.88 -27.40 -50.97
CA GLU A 16 -14.90 -26.10 -51.67
C GLU A 16 -14.97 -24.93 -50.67
N THR A 17 -15.75 -25.09 -49.60
CA THR A 17 -15.84 -24.09 -48.53
C THR A 17 -14.49 -23.93 -47.82
N LEU A 18 -13.84 -25.02 -47.44
CA LEU A 18 -12.53 -24.99 -46.76
C LEU A 18 -11.41 -24.48 -47.67
N GLU A 19 -11.42 -24.83 -48.95
CA GLU A 19 -10.48 -24.30 -49.96
C GLU A 19 -10.65 -22.79 -50.16
N SER A 20 -11.88 -22.28 -50.12
CA SER A 20 -12.12 -20.83 -50.19
C SER A 20 -11.63 -20.07 -48.96
N ILE A 21 -11.66 -20.71 -47.78
CA ILE A 21 -11.23 -20.12 -46.51
C ILE A 21 -9.71 -20.28 -46.32
N GLY A 22 -9.13 -21.36 -46.85
CA GLY A 22 -7.71 -21.71 -46.72
C GLY A 22 -7.35 -22.45 -45.43
N HIS A 23 -8.26 -22.55 -44.46
CA HIS A 23 -8.08 -23.26 -43.19
C HIS A 23 -9.42 -23.75 -42.60
N VAL A 24 -9.38 -24.58 -41.55
CA VAL A 24 -10.58 -24.92 -40.77
C VAL A 24 -10.96 -23.73 -39.88
N PRO A 25 -12.11 -23.05 -40.11
CA PRO A 25 -12.46 -21.85 -39.36
C PRO A 25 -12.67 -22.16 -37.87
N SER A 26 -12.31 -21.22 -37.00
CA SER A 26 -12.59 -21.30 -35.57
C SER A 26 -14.09 -21.21 -35.27
N VAL A 27 -14.51 -21.54 -34.04
CA VAL A 27 -15.92 -21.42 -33.63
C VAL A 27 -16.43 -19.97 -33.72
N ALA A 28 -15.55 -18.99 -33.60
CA ALA A 28 -15.88 -17.57 -33.73
C ALA A 28 -15.96 -17.10 -35.19
N GLU A 29 -15.24 -17.76 -36.10
CA GLU A 29 -15.21 -17.42 -37.53
C GLU A 29 -16.39 -18.02 -38.28
N ASP A 30 -16.62 -19.33 -38.14
CA ASP A 30 -17.81 -20.00 -38.66
C ASP A 30 -18.16 -21.24 -37.83
N ARG A 31 -19.14 -21.08 -36.95
CA ARG A 31 -19.62 -22.14 -36.06
C ARG A 31 -20.20 -23.34 -36.80
N ALA A 32 -20.87 -23.12 -37.93
CA ALA A 32 -21.56 -24.18 -38.67
C ALA A 32 -20.55 -25.05 -39.43
N VAL A 33 -19.58 -24.42 -40.11
CA VAL A 33 -18.51 -25.12 -40.81
C VAL A 33 -17.61 -25.85 -39.81
N ASN A 34 -17.19 -25.22 -38.71
CA ASN A 34 -16.38 -25.88 -37.68
C ASN A 34 -17.07 -27.13 -37.08
N ALA A 35 -18.38 -27.05 -36.83
CA ALA A 35 -19.16 -28.17 -36.32
C ALA A 35 -19.27 -29.31 -37.33
N ASN A 36 -19.47 -28.99 -38.62
CA ASN A 36 -19.52 -29.98 -39.70
C ASN A 36 -18.17 -30.70 -39.86
N VAL A 37 -17.05 -29.97 -39.90
CA VAL A 37 -15.71 -30.57 -39.98
C VAL A 37 -15.46 -31.52 -38.81
N LYS A 38 -15.74 -31.08 -37.58
CA LYS A 38 -15.63 -31.94 -36.38
C LYS A 38 -16.52 -33.19 -36.46
N TYR A 39 -17.75 -33.04 -36.96
CA TYR A 39 -18.68 -34.15 -37.10
C TYR A 39 -18.14 -35.18 -38.11
N TYR A 40 -17.65 -34.76 -39.27
CA TYR A 40 -17.14 -35.67 -40.29
C TYR A 40 -15.82 -36.34 -39.86
N TYR A 41 -14.87 -35.57 -39.32
CA TYR A 41 -13.56 -36.11 -38.90
C TYR A 41 -13.71 -37.11 -37.75
N LYS A 42 -14.71 -36.93 -36.88
CA LYS A 42 -14.96 -37.84 -35.75
C LYS A 42 -15.69 -39.12 -36.17
N ASN A 43 -16.68 -39.02 -37.05
CA ASN A 43 -17.62 -40.12 -37.30
C ASN A 43 -17.34 -40.88 -38.60
N TYR A 44 -16.51 -40.34 -39.49
CA TYR A 44 -16.24 -40.89 -40.82
C TYR A 44 -14.74 -40.84 -41.19
N SER A 45 -13.85 -40.97 -40.19
CA SER A 45 -12.38 -40.92 -40.37
C SER A 45 -11.85 -41.92 -41.40
N ASP A 46 -12.51 -43.06 -41.52
CA ASP A 46 -12.09 -44.16 -42.40
C ASP A 46 -12.58 -43.96 -43.85
N ASN A 47 -13.35 -42.90 -44.12
CA ASN A 47 -13.79 -42.56 -45.46
C ASN A 47 -12.65 -41.84 -46.23
N PRO A 48 -12.27 -42.28 -47.44
CA PRO A 48 -11.14 -41.72 -48.18
C PRO A 48 -11.23 -40.19 -48.40
N LEU A 49 -12.43 -39.67 -48.68
CA LEU A 49 -12.64 -38.23 -48.91
C LEU A 49 -12.50 -37.41 -47.62
N VAL A 50 -12.83 -38.00 -46.48
CA VAL A 50 -12.65 -37.36 -45.17
C VAL A 50 -11.19 -37.41 -44.75
N ALA A 51 -10.48 -38.51 -45.05
CA ALA A 51 -9.04 -38.63 -44.81
C ALA A 51 -8.24 -37.60 -45.62
N GLU A 52 -8.61 -37.36 -46.89
CA GLU A 52 -8.04 -36.28 -47.70
C GLU A 52 -8.29 -34.90 -47.08
N LEU A 53 -9.54 -34.60 -46.70
CA LEU A 53 -9.88 -33.36 -46.01
C LEU A 53 -9.06 -33.15 -44.72
N MET A 54 -8.89 -34.20 -43.92
CA MET A 54 -8.09 -34.18 -42.70
C MET A 54 -6.61 -33.85 -42.95
N ASN A 55 -6.07 -34.30 -44.08
CA ASN A 55 -4.70 -34.04 -44.48
C ASN A 55 -4.52 -32.62 -45.05
N ASP A 56 -5.44 -32.20 -45.92
CA ASP A 56 -5.40 -30.90 -46.59
C ASP A 56 -5.74 -29.75 -45.62
N PHE A 57 -6.65 -30.00 -44.66
CA PHE A 57 -7.11 -29.05 -43.66
C PHE A 57 -7.08 -29.68 -42.25
N PRO A 58 -5.89 -29.78 -41.64
CA PRO A 58 -5.77 -30.33 -40.30
C PRO A 58 -6.48 -29.43 -39.29
N LEU A 59 -7.30 -30.05 -38.43
CA LEU A 59 -7.90 -29.36 -37.29
C LEU A 59 -6.78 -29.00 -36.32
N GLU A 60 -6.30 -27.75 -36.37
CA GLU A 60 -5.49 -27.20 -35.28
C GLU A 60 -6.36 -27.14 -34.02
N ILE A 61 -6.30 -28.20 -33.21
CA ILE A 61 -6.85 -28.19 -31.86
C ILE A 61 -6.06 -27.11 -31.13
N GLY A 62 -6.69 -25.94 -30.98
CA GLY A 62 -6.08 -24.70 -30.49
C GLY A 62 -5.03 -24.98 -29.43
N LYS A 63 -3.82 -24.47 -29.67
CA LYS A 63 -2.63 -24.60 -28.82
C LYS A 63 -3.04 -24.68 -27.35
N ARG A 64 -3.07 -25.90 -26.81
CA ARG A 64 -3.35 -26.16 -25.41
C ARG A 64 -2.26 -25.47 -24.60
N GLY A 65 -2.65 -24.59 -23.69
CA GLY A 65 -1.72 -23.84 -22.83
C GLY A 65 -0.74 -24.75 -22.07
N LYS A 66 0.36 -24.16 -21.60
CA LYS A 66 1.52 -24.80 -20.95
C LYS A 66 1.20 -25.88 -19.90
N TYR A 67 0.02 -25.84 -19.27
CA TYR A 67 -0.38 -26.71 -18.16
C TYR A 67 -0.88 -28.11 -18.53
N ASN A 68 -0.87 -28.51 -19.81
CA ASN A 68 -1.45 -29.78 -20.28
C ASN A 68 -0.45 -30.94 -20.54
N LYS A 69 0.79 -30.89 -20.06
CA LYS A 69 1.66 -32.08 -20.09
C LYS A 69 1.46 -32.94 -18.83
N ARG A 70 1.35 -34.25 -19.06
CA ARG A 70 1.14 -35.35 -18.12
C ARG A 70 2.21 -35.43 -17.03
N GLY A 71 2.22 -34.47 -16.10
CA GLY A 71 2.99 -34.58 -14.87
C GLY A 71 2.24 -35.43 -13.84
N SER A 72 2.98 -36.01 -12.89
CA SER A 72 2.37 -36.64 -11.72
C SER A 72 1.53 -35.62 -10.93
N ILE A 73 0.60 -36.08 -10.07
CA ILE A 73 -0.18 -35.15 -9.23
C ILE A 73 0.73 -34.28 -8.36
N GLY A 74 1.85 -34.82 -7.88
CA GLY A 74 2.87 -34.07 -7.14
C GLY A 74 3.49 -32.94 -7.98
N GLU A 75 3.89 -33.23 -9.22
CA GLU A 75 4.43 -32.20 -10.13
C GLU A 75 3.40 -31.11 -10.46
N ARG A 76 2.15 -31.51 -10.69
CA ARG A 76 1.05 -30.53 -10.92
C ARG A 76 0.81 -29.67 -9.69
N GLY A 77 0.80 -30.27 -8.50
CA GLY A 77 0.65 -29.55 -7.23
C GLY A 77 1.77 -28.53 -7.00
N LEU A 78 3.02 -28.89 -7.29
CA LEU A 78 4.16 -27.96 -7.16
C LEU A 78 4.08 -26.80 -8.15
N ILE A 79 3.68 -27.06 -9.40
CA ILE A 79 3.44 -25.99 -10.39
C ILE A 79 2.31 -25.06 -9.94
N LEU A 80 1.23 -25.64 -9.40
CA LEU A 80 0.12 -24.89 -8.83
C LEU A 80 0.57 -24.01 -7.67
N GLU A 81 1.36 -24.54 -6.75
CA GLU A 81 1.89 -23.80 -5.60
C GLU A 81 2.77 -22.62 -6.02
N GLN A 82 3.70 -22.84 -6.96
CA GLN A 82 4.54 -21.77 -7.51
C GLN A 82 3.71 -20.68 -8.18
N ALA A 83 2.65 -21.06 -8.91
CA ALA A 83 1.78 -20.08 -9.55
C ALA A 83 0.92 -19.32 -8.53
N LEU A 84 0.33 -20.02 -7.56
CA LEU A 84 -0.53 -19.42 -6.53
C LEU A 84 0.24 -18.51 -5.57
N SER A 85 1.46 -18.90 -5.18
CA SER A 85 2.34 -18.06 -4.34
C SER A 85 2.68 -16.74 -5.01
N LYS A 86 2.90 -16.73 -6.33
CA LYS A 86 3.12 -15.49 -7.09
C LYS A 86 1.92 -14.53 -7.04
N TYR A 87 0.70 -15.05 -7.09
CA TYR A 87 -0.51 -14.23 -6.96
C TYR A 87 -0.86 -13.91 -5.51
N GLY A 88 -0.39 -14.71 -4.55
CA GLY A 88 -0.83 -14.68 -3.15
C GLY A 88 -2.29 -15.13 -2.94
N ARG A 89 -2.99 -15.57 -4.00
CA ARG A 89 -4.38 -16.05 -4.00
C ARG A 89 -4.69 -16.83 -5.27
N VAL A 90 -5.88 -17.43 -5.34
CA VAL A 90 -6.42 -17.92 -6.61
C VAL A 90 -6.77 -16.71 -7.52
N PRO A 91 -6.28 -16.66 -8.77
CA PRO A 91 -6.60 -15.58 -9.69
C PRO A 91 -8.07 -15.62 -10.14
N THR A 92 -8.59 -14.47 -10.56
CA THR A 92 -9.89 -14.37 -11.21
C THR A 92 -9.81 -14.90 -12.65
N SER A 93 -10.97 -15.11 -13.28
CA SER A 93 -11.02 -15.54 -14.68
C SER A 93 -10.48 -14.50 -15.66
N GLU A 94 -10.43 -13.24 -15.27
CA GLU A 94 -9.87 -12.15 -16.07
C GLU A 94 -8.34 -12.11 -15.98
N GLU A 95 -7.79 -12.48 -14.82
CA GLU A 95 -6.33 -12.49 -14.58
C GLU A 95 -5.63 -13.72 -15.16
N ASP A 96 -6.14 -14.93 -14.87
CA ASP A 96 -5.61 -16.17 -15.43
C ASP A 96 -6.68 -17.27 -15.44
N LYS A 97 -7.43 -17.32 -16.56
CA LYS A 97 -8.47 -18.32 -16.80
C LYS A 97 -7.93 -19.75 -16.79
N ALA A 98 -6.69 -19.97 -17.25
CA ALA A 98 -6.12 -21.31 -17.37
C ALA A 98 -5.75 -21.86 -15.99
N LEU A 99 -5.09 -21.04 -15.17
CA LEU A 99 -4.76 -21.40 -13.79
C LEU A 99 -6.01 -21.60 -12.95
N LEU A 100 -7.02 -20.73 -13.05
CA LEU A 100 -8.28 -20.90 -12.34
C LEU A 100 -8.98 -22.22 -12.71
N ALA A 101 -8.98 -22.61 -13.99
CA ALA A 101 -9.57 -23.88 -14.43
C ALA A 101 -8.81 -25.08 -13.85
N GLU A 102 -7.49 -25.02 -13.83
CA GLU A 102 -6.62 -26.06 -13.27
C GLU A 102 -6.80 -26.20 -11.75
N VAL A 103 -6.83 -25.09 -11.01
CA VAL A 103 -7.11 -25.07 -9.56
C VAL A 103 -8.46 -25.75 -9.28
N ASN A 104 -9.52 -25.35 -9.98
CA ASN A 104 -10.85 -25.94 -9.79
C ASN A 104 -10.89 -27.43 -10.12
N TYR A 105 -10.16 -27.87 -11.15
CA TYR A 105 -10.05 -29.28 -11.49
C TYR A 105 -9.34 -30.05 -10.37
N CYS A 106 -8.17 -29.60 -9.95
CA CYS A 106 -7.37 -30.29 -8.92
C CYS A 106 -8.10 -30.33 -7.57
N TYR A 107 -8.69 -29.22 -7.13
CA TYR A 107 -9.47 -29.13 -5.89
C TYR A 107 -10.73 -29.98 -5.90
N ARG A 108 -11.24 -30.37 -7.08
CA ARG A 108 -12.40 -31.26 -7.19
C ARG A 108 -11.98 -32.72 -7.30
N THR A 109 -10.97 -33.02 -8.10
CA THR A 109 -10.61 -34.39 -8.48
C THR A 109 -9.65 -35.04 -7.48
N PHE A 110 -8.75 -34.28 -6.86
CA PHE A 110 -7.69 -34.81 -5.99
C PHE A 110 -7.81 -34.30 -4.55
N GLN A 111 -9.03 -34.24 -4.02
CA GLN A 111 -9.31 -33.69 -2.68
C GLN A 111 -8.60 -34.40 -1.53
N ALA A 112 -8.28 -35.67 -1.69
CA ALA A 112 -7.61 -36.50 -0.70
C ALA A 112 -6.07 -36.43 -0.79
N ASP A 113 -5.53 -35.87 -1.89
CA ASP A 113 -4.08 -35.70 -2.02
C ASP A 113 -3.56 -34.67 -1.00
N PRO A 114 -2.53 -34.97 -0.20
CA PRO A 114 -2.08 -34.09 0.88
C PRO A 114 -1.66 -32.69 0.40
N LEU A 115 -0.96 -32.60 -0.73
CA LEU A 115 -0.50 -31.33 -1.28
C LEU A 115 -1.69 -30.50 -1.78
N ILE A 116 -2.60 -31.13 -2.52
CA ILE A 116 -3.81 -30.43 -3.00
C ILE A 116 -4.73 -30.03 -1.84
N LYS A 117 -4.85 -30.87 -0.79
CA LYS A 117 -5.63 -30.55 0.41
C LYS A 117 -5.04 -29.33 1.13
N ARG A 118 -3.72 -29.29 1.32
CA ARG A 118 -3.00 -28.13 1.87
C ARG A 118 -3.22 -26.87 1.03
N LEU A 119 -2.96 -26.93 -0.29
CA LEU A 119 -3.16 -25.78 -1.18
C LEU A 119 -4.60 -25.27 -1.18
N ARG A 120 -5.58 -26.18 -1.12
CA ARG A 120 -7.00 -25.83 -1.04
C ARG A 120 -7.36 -25.06 0.23
N LYS A 121 -6.65 -25.29 1.34
CA LYS A 121 -6.80 -24.53 2.59
C LYS A 121 -6.03 -23.21 2.54
N LEU A 122 -4.78 -23.19 2.06
CA LEU A 122 -3.98 -21.97 2.04
C LEU A 122 -4.43 -20.97 0.96
N TYR A 123 -4.98 -21.45 -0.16
CA TYR A 123 -5.47 -20.65 -1.29
C TYR A 123 -6.93 -21.02 -1.61
N PRO A 124 -7.89 -20.63 -0.75
CA PRO A 124 -9.29 -20.96 -0.96
C PRO A 124 -9.87 -20.20 -2.15
N THR A 125 -10.74 -20.85 -2.91
CA THR A 125 -11.60 -20.16 -3.88
C THR A 125 -12.74 -19.43 -3.15
N ASN A 126 -13.41 -18.50 -3.83
CA ASN A 126 -14.58 -17.78 -3.27
C ASN A 126 -15.73 -18.71 -2.83
N ASN A 127 -15.78 -19.93 -3.35
CA ASN A 127 -16.75 -20.95 -2.94
C ASN A 127 -16.37 -21.64 -1.63
N LEU A 128 -15.07 -21.68 -1.30
CA LEU A 128 -14.55 -22.29 -0.07
C LEU A 128 -14.47 -21.28 1.07
N TYR A 129 -14.07 -20.05 0.75
CA TYR A 129 -14.13 -18.92 1.68
C TYR A 129 -14.72 -17.71 0.94
N SER A 130 -15.98 -17.38 1.24
CA SER A 130 -16.67 -16.29 0.57
C SER A 130 -16.34 -14.94 1.22
N LYS A 131 -16.41 -13.86 0.43
CA LYS A 131 -16.23 -12.50 0.95
C LYS A 131 -17.20 -12.18 2.09
N TRP A 132 -18.48 -12.52 1.93
CA TRP A 132 -19.55 -12.11 2.85
C TRP A 132 -19.75 -13.03 4.05
N GLY A 133 -19.36 -14.30 3.94
CA GLY A 133 -19.58 -15.28 5.00
C GLY A 133 -21.03 -15.73 5.15
N PRO A 134 -21.32 -16.51 6.21
CA PRO A 134 -22.67 -16.98 6.50
C PRO A 134 -23.55 -15.81 6.96
N LYS A 135 -24.82 -15.84 6.54
CA LYS A 135 -25.84 -14.98 7.13
C LYS A 135 -26.14 -15.43 8.55
N VAL A 136 -26.30 -14.47 9.45
CA VAL A 136 -26.55 -14.71 10.88
C VAL A 136 -27.68 -13.84 11.39
N ASP A 137 -28.28 -14.22 12.52
CA ASP A 137 -29.22 -13.39 13.25
C ASP A 137 -28.47 -12.38 14.13
N LYS A 138 -28.88 -11.11 14.12
CA LYS A 138 -28.29 -10.04 14.95
C LYS A 138 -28.50 -10.30 16.45
N GLU A 139 -29.62 -10.88 16.86
CA GLU A 139 -29.92 -11.09 18.28
C GLU A 139 -28.99 -12.12 18.92
N SER A 140 -28.58 -13.13 18.14
CA SER A 140 -27.64 -14.17 18.59
C SER A 140 -26.17 -13.79 18.36
N HIS A 141 -25.90 -12.83 17.48
CA HIS A 141 -24.56 -12.37 17.11
C HIS A 141 -24.50 -10.84 17.16
N PRO A 142 -24.32 -10.24 18.35
CA PRO A 142 -24.32 -8.79 18.51
C PRO A 142 -23.22 -8.09 17.69
N ASP A 143 -22.11 -8.78 17.43
CA ASP A 143 -20.98 -8.26 16.64
C ASP A 143 -21.12 -8.50 15.12
N ALA A 144 -22.31 -8.92 14.67
CA ALA A 144 -22.57 -9.19 13.27
C ALA A 144 -22.48 -7.92 12.40
N PHE A 145 -21.86 -8.08 11.24
CA PHE A 145 -21.74 -7.03 10.24
C PHE A 145 -23.05 -6.88 9.46
N CYS A 146 -23.56 -5.65 9.33
CA CYS A 146 -24.79 -5.37 8.61
C CYS A 146 -24.52 -4.88 7.18
N MET A 147 -25.21 -5.47 6.21
CA MET A 147 -25.27 -4.97 4.84
C MET A 147 -26.70 -4.53 4.49
N GLY A 148 -26.79 -3.37 3.85
CA GLY A 148 -28.05 -2.68 3.56
C GLY A 148 -28.41 -1.70 4.67
N GLY A 149 -29.21 -0.69 4.34
CA GLY A 149 -29.61 0.40 5.23
C GLY A 149 -29.87 1.69 4.45
N THR A 150 -30.78 2.53 4.95
CA THR A 150 -31.07 3.85 4.36
C THR A 150 -29.84 4.75 4.47
N GLY A 151 -29.09 4.88 3.38
CA GLY A 151 -28.09 5.92 3.25
C GLY A 151 -28.76 7.30 3.22
N SER A 152 -28.22 8.25 3.97
CA SER A 152 -28.50 9.67 3.86
C SER A 152 -27.90 10.25 2.57
N TYR A 153 -28.35 9.74 1.42
CA TYR A 153 -28.29 10.48 0.17
C TYR A 153 -29.61 10.18 -0.53
N LYS A 154 -30.40 11.25 -0.69
CA LYS A 154 -31.75 11.28 -1.22
C LYS A 154 -31.93 10.21 -2.32
N GLU A 155 -32.84 9.27 -2.08
CA GLU A 155 -33.49 8.40 -3.08
C GLU A 155 -32.80 7.10 -3.55
N LEU A 156 -32.02 6.41 -2.71
CA LEU A 156 -31.70 4.98 -2.95
C LEU A 156 -32.43 4.08 -1.94
N LYS A 157 -33.55 3.47 -2.36
CA LYS A 157 -34.20 2.37 -1.63
C LYS A 157 -33.31 1.12 -1.72
N VAL A 158 -32.41 0.95 -0.77
CA VAL A 158 -31.65 -0.30 -0.59
C VAL A 158 -32.51 -1.28 0.24
N GLY A 159 -32.51 -2.56 -0.14
CA GLY A 159 -33.40 -3.61 0.38
C GLY A 159 -33.24 -3.97 1.87
N PRO A 160 -33.85 -5.09 2.34
CA PRO A 160 -33.88 -5.46 3.76
C PRO A 160 -32.48 -5.66 4.36
N LEU A 161 -32.30 -5.21 5.60
CA LEU A 161 -31.07 -5.38 6.38
C LEU A 161 -30.71 -6.87 6.46
N SER A 162 -29.50 -7.22 6.04
CA SER A 162 -28.95 -8.57 6.20
C SER A 162 -27.73 -8.51 7.11
N TYR A 163 -27.63 -9.45 8.04
CA TYR A 163 -26.52 -9.55 8.98
C TYR A 163 -25.65 -10.76 8.64
N PHE A 164 -24.34 -10.59 8.78
CA PHE A 164 -23.31 -11.57 8.47
C PHE A 164 -22.36 -11.69 9.65
N GLU A 165 -21.74 -12.86 9.80
CA GLU A 165 -20.71 -13.07 10.82
C GLU A 165 -19.61 -12.00 10.72
N ASN A 166 -19.08 -11.58 11.87
CA ASN A 166 -17.98 -10.62 11.94
C ASN A 166 -16.80 -11.08 11.04
N PRO A 167 -16.41 -10.29 10.02
CA PRO A 167 -15.38 -10.70 9.06
C PRO A 167 -14.02 -10.97 9.70
N PHE A 168 -13.61 -10.18 10.70
CA PHE A 168 -12.34 -10.33 11.39
C PHE A 168 -12.30 -11.63 12.20
N GLN A 169 -13.31 -11.90 13.03
CA GLN A 169 -13.34 -13.11 13.86
C GLN A 169 -13.36 -14.40 13.02
N ARG A 170 -14.11 -14.38 11.92
CA ARG A 170 -14.14 -15.49 10.96
C ARG A 170 -12.78 -15.70 10.27
N ALA A 171 -12.11 -14.61 9.88
CA ALA A 171 -10.78 -14.68 9.29
C ALA A 171 -9.72 -15.18 10.29
N LYS A 172 -9.72 -14.66 11.52
CA LYS A 172 -8.86 -15.11 12.62
C LYS A 172 -8.99 -16.61 12.86
N ARG A 173 -10.23 -17.11 13.00
CA ARG A 173 -10.49 -18.56 13.16
C ARG A 173 -9.91 -19.38 12.00
N TYR A 174 -10.15 -18.95 10.76
CA TYR A 174 -9.64 -19.65 9.58
C TYR A 174 -8.10 -19.68 9.52
N ILE A 175 -7.45 -18.57 9.87
CA ILE A 175 -5.98 -18.48 9.90
C ILE A 175 -5.43 -19.42 10.98
N LEU A 176 -6.01 -19.43 12.18
CA LEU A 176 -5.61 -20.34 13.26
C LEU A 176 -5.74 -21.81 12.85
N GLU A 177 -6.80 -22.19 12.14
CA GLU A 177 -6.94 -23.55 11.59
C GLU A 177 -5.83 -23.90 10.58
N CYS A 178 -5.39 -22.93 9.75
CA CYS A 178 -4.29 -23.16 8.81
C CYS A 178 -2.96 -23.38 9.55
N ILE A 179 -2.74 -22.61 10.63
CA ILE A 179 -1.55 -22.73 11.48
C ILE A 179 -1.56 -24.07 12.23
N GLU A 180 -2.70 -24.48 12.78
CA GLU A 180 -2.82 -25.76 13.47
C GLU A 180 -2.60 -26.95 12.52
N GLU A 181 -3.18 -26.92 11.33
CA GLU A 181 -3.08 -28.03 10.37
C GLU A 181 -1.75 -28.10 9.62
N TYR A 182 -1.16 -26.95 9.27
CA TYR A 182 -0.02 -26.88 8.33
C TYR A 182 1.15 -26.01 8.82
N HIS A 183 1.02 -25.31 9.96
CA HIS A 183 2.01 -24.33 10.43
C HIS A 183 2.34 -23.25 9.39
N GLU A 184 1.31 -22.80 8.66
CA GLU A 184 1.45 -21.83 7.57
C GLU A 184 0.27 -20.85 7.53
N LEU A 185 0.54 -19.64 7.04
CA LEU A 185 -0.49 -18.64 6.78
C LEU A 185 -1.17 -18.89 5.43
N PRO A 186 -2.46 -18.52 5.28
CA PRO A 186 -3.07 -18.43 3.96
C PRO A 186 -2.29 -17.48 3.05
N GLY A 187 -2.47 -17.63 1.72
CA GLY A 187 -1.85 -16.74 0.75
C GLY A 187 -2.12 -15.25 1.07
N SER A 188 -1.11 -14.40 0.91
CA SER A 188 -1.11 -13.00 1.35
C SER A 188 -2.28 -12.16 0.83
N ASN A 189 -2.80 -12.48 -0.36
CA ASN A 189 -3.89 -11.76 -1.02
C ASN A 189 -5.25 -12.47 -0.90
N THR A 190 -5.38 -13.46 -0.01
CA THR A 190 -6.65 -14.17 0.21
C THR A 190 -7.62 -13.35 1.07
N TRP A 191 -8.92 -13.64 0.98
CA TRP A 191 -9.93 -12.97 1.81
C TRP A 191 -9.68 -13.10 3.33
N PRO A 192 -9.26 -14.24 3.89
CA PRO A 192 -8.89 -14.31 5.30
C PRO A 192 -7.77 -13.33 5.67
N MET A 193 -6.68 -13.28 4.91
CA MET A 193 -5.57 -12.35 5.17
C MET A 193 -6.03 -10.89 5.06
N HIS A 194 -6.82 -10.58 4.02
CA HIS A 194 -7.44 -9.28 3.86
C HIS A 194 -8.30 -8.93 5.08
N PHE A 195 -9.36 -9.68 5.40
CA PHE A 195 -10.23 -9.29 6.53
C PHE A 195 -9.56 -9.27 7.90
N ALA A 196 -8.51 -10.06 8.10
CA ALA A 196 -7.73 -10.02 9.32
C ALA A 196 -6.85 -8.76 9.41
N PHE A 197 -6.23 -8.35 8.31
CA PHE A 197 -5.11 -7.40 8.31
C PHE A 197 -5.22 -6.23 7.33
N GLU A 198 -6.36 -6.04 6.67
CA GLU A 198 -6.59 -4.91 5.76
C GLU A 198 -6.38 -3.56 6.45
N ARG A 199 -6.63 -3.51 7.76
CA ARG A 199 -6.40 -2.32 8.58
C ARG A 199 -4.92 -2.04 8.82
N LEU A 200 -4.03 -3.03 8.66
CA LEU A 200 -2.58 -2.86 8.65
C LEU A 200 -2.06 -2.37 7.29
N ASP A 201 -2.84 -2.49 6.21
CA ASP A 201 -2.47 -2.01 4.86
C ASP A 201 -2.59 -0.49 4.72
N GLY A 202 -2.66 0.21 5.85
CA GLY A 202 -2.49 1.65 5.91
C GLY A 202 -3.70 2.48 5.50
N ASN A 203 -4.49 2.03 4.52
CA ASN A 203 -5.56 2.80 3.88
C ASN A 203 -6.75 3.17 4.79
N TYR A 204 -6.80 2.70 6.03
CA TYR A 204 -7.92 2.92 6.95
C TYR A 204 -7.68 4.12 7.86
N ARG A 205 -8.54 5.15 7.69
CA ARG A 205 -8.47 6.47 8.34
C ARG A 205 -8.69 6.50 9.87
N ASN A 206 -8.79 5.36 10.55
CA ASN A 206 -9.10 5.27 11.97
C ASN A 206 -8.33 4.11 12.63
N GLY A 207 -7.92 4.31 13.90
CA GLY A 207 -7.04 3.44 14.67
C GLY A 207 -7.30 1.94 14.52
N ILE A 208 -6.21 1.18 14.51
CA ILE A 208 -6.24 -0.26 14.33
C ILE A 208 -6.73 -0.88 15.64
N PRO A 209 -7.76 -1.75 15.61
CA PRO A 209 -8.23 -2.40 16.82
C PRO A 209 -7.11 -3.17 17.51
N TYR A 210 -7.06 -3.09 18.84
CA TYR A 210 -6.06 -3.80 19.63
C TYR A 210 -6.09 -5.32 19.38
N GLU A 211 -7.25 -5.91 19.13
CA GLU A 211 -7.39 -7.32 18.75
C GLU A 211 -6.67 -7.71 17.44
N VAL A 212 -6.56 -6.78 16.48
CA VAL A 212 -5.83 -6.99 15.22
C VAL A 212 -4.33 -6.92 15.50
N ILE A 213 -3.91 -5.96 16.32
CA ILE A 213 -2.52 -5.78 16.75
C ILE A 213 -2.02 -7.01 17.51
N GLU A 214 -2.75 -7.46 18.53
CA GLU A 214 -2.39 -8.65 19.31
C GLU A 214 -2.29 -9.90 18.42
N PHE A 215 -3.21 -10.04 17.48
CA PHE A 215 -3.19 -11.17 16.57
C PHE A 215 -1.99 -11.12 15.62
N ALA A 216 -1.69 -9.96 15.03
CA ALA A 216 -0.52 -9.76 14.20
C ALA A 216 0.78 -10.02 15.00
N GLU A 217 0.88 -9.50 16.22
CA GLU A 217 2.03 -9.72 17.10
C GLU A 217 2.25 -11.20 17.42
N HIS A 218 1.16 -11.94 17.67
CA HIS A 218 1.23 -13.39 17.87
C HIS A 218 1.83 -14.09 16.64
N LEU A 219 1.37 -13.77 15.42
CA LEU A 219 1.93 -14.37 14.20
C LEU A 219 3.43 -14.04 14.00
N ILE A 220 3.85 -12.83 14.40
CA ILE A 220 5.26 -12.43 14.34
C ILE A 220 6.10 -13.23 15.35
N LYS A 221 5.60 -13.41 16.59
CA LYS A 221 6.31 -14.17 17.64
C LYS A 221 6.45 -15.65 17.29
N GLU A 222 5.47 -16.23 16.61
CA GLU A 222 5.52 -17.62 16.11
C GLU A 222 6.42 -17.79 14.88
N GLY A 223 6.98 -16.70 14.32
CA GLY A 223 7.86 -16.76 13.14
C GLY A 223 7.12 -17.04 11.82
N LEU A 224 5.79 -16.83 11.79
CA LEU A 224 4.95 -17.10 10.63
C LEU A 224 4.81 -15.91 9.67
N ALA A 225 5.10 -14.70 10.15
CA ALA A 225 4.96 -13.47 9.39
C ALA A 225 6.13 -13.22 8.42
N SER A 226 5.83 -12.75 7.21
CA SER A 226 6.85 -12.27 6.28
C SER A 226 7.48 -10.95 6.76
N GLU A 227 8.64 -10.61 6.22
CA GLU A 227 9.33 -9.33 6.51
C GLU A 227 8.46 -8.12 6.15
N GLU A 228 7.76 -8.18 5.01
CA GLU A 228 6.80 -7.15 4.60
C GLU A 228 5.65 -7.00 5.61
N PHE A 229 5.10 -8.12 6.11
CA PHE A 229 4.03 -8.09 7.10
C PHE A 229 4.51 -7.47 8.43
N VAL A 230 5.70 -7.84 8.87
CA VAL A 230 6.32 -7.28 10.08
C VAL A 230 6.51 -5.78 9.94
N THR A 231 7.01 -5.32 8.78
CA THR A 231 7.21 -3.90 8.49
C THR A 231 5.89 -3.13 8.60
N ARG A 232 4.83 -3.62 7.94
CA ARG A 232 3.48 -3.02 8.02
C ARG A 232 2.93 -2.98 9.44
N TYR A 233 3.17 -4.04 10.23
CA TYR A 233 2.76 -4.09 11.63
C TYR A 233 3.42 -2.98 12.46
N TYR A 234 4.74 -2.81 12.38
CA TYR A 234 5.43 -1.79 13.19
C TYR A 234 5.13 -0.36 12.73
N SER A 235 4.98 -0.12 11.42
CA SER A 235 4.48 1.17 10.90
C SER A 235 3.08 1.51 11.42
N SER A 236 2.25 0.48 11.58
CA SER A 236 0.90 0.59 12.14
C SER A 236 0.87 0.85 13.65
N MET A 237 1.96 0.54 14.36
CA MET A 237 2.05 0.64 15.81
C MET A 237 2.61 1.98 16.31
N LEU A 238 3.12 2.84 15.43
CA LEU A 238 3.85 4.07 15.81
C LEU A 238 3.09 4.95 16.82
N ASP A 239 1.75 4.96 16.73
CA ASP A 239 0.88 5.78 17.57
C ASP A 239 0.13 5.00 18.65
N HIS A 240 0.47 3.72 18.82
CA HIS A 240 -0.09 2.86 19.86
C HIS A 240 0.88 2.77 21.04
N GLU A 241 0.35 2.87 22.26
CA GLU A 241 1.12 2.58 23.46
C GLU A 241 1.48 1.08 23.55
N PRO A 242 2.65 0.71 24.11
CA PRO A 242 3.69 1.56 24.71
C PRO A 242 4.69 2.14 23.71
N LEU A 243 4.54 1.84 22.41
CA LEU A 243 5.50 2.22 21.39
C LEU A 243 5.55 3.74 21.20
N PHE A 244 4.39 4.40 21.17
CA PHE A 244 4.29 5.85 21.06
C PHE A 244 5.01 6.58 22.20
N SER A 245 4.86 6.12 23.46
CA SER A 245 5.62 6.66 24.59
C SER A 245 7.12 6.54 24.39
N ARG A 246 7.60 5.40 23.87
CA ARG A 246 9.03 5.21 23.59
C ARG A 246 9.54 6.16 22.50
N ILE A 247 8.78 6.34 21.42
CA ILE A 247 9.12 7.28 20.34
C ILE A 247 9.16 8.71 20.89
N SER A 248 8.14 9.09 21.67
CA SER A 248 8.07 10.40 22.32
C SER A 248 9.26 10.66 23.26
N GLN A 249 9.66 9.65 24.04
CA GLN A 249 10.84 9.74 24.90
C GLN A 249 12.11 9.96 24.07
N ILE A 250 12.34 9.15 23.03
CA ILE A 250 13.50 9.29 22.15
C ILE A 250 13.58 10.69 21.55
N MET A 251 12.47 11.20 21.04
CA MET A 251 12.41 12.54 20.47
C MET A 251 12.65 13.62 21.53
N GLY A 252 12.13 13.44 22.75
CA GLY A 252 12.36 14.34 23.87
C GLY A 252 13.83 14.41 24.30
N ASP A 253 14.48 13.25 24.36
CA ASP A 253 15.89 13.11 24.79
C ASP A 253 16.86 13.67 23.74
N MET A 254 16.60 13.42 22.46
CA MET A 254 17.52 13.79 21.37
C MET A 254 17.22 15.15 20.75
N LYS A 255 16.01 15.69 20.95
CA LYS A 255 15.41 16.88 20.29
C LYS A 255 15.25 16.75 18.77
N ILE A 256 16.12 15.97 18.13
CA ILE A 256 16.14 15.64 16.72
C ILE A 256 16.60 14.19 16.57
N CYS A 257 15.90 13.42 15.74
CA CYS A 257 16.29 12.05 15.42
C CYS A 257 16.11 11.76 13.94
N SER A 258 16.78 10.74 13.43
CA SER A 258 16.55 10.23 12.07
C SER A 258 15.49 9.13 12.08
N LEU A 259 14.88 8.87 10.91
CA LEU A 259 13.98 7.72 10.73
C LEU A 259 14.68 6.39 11.06
N GLY A 260 15.96 6.28 10.74
CA GLY A 260 16.72 5.07 11.02
C GLY A 260 17.04 4.85 12.49
N TYR A 261 17.36 5.93 13.23
CA TYR A 261 17.49 5.88 14.68
C TYR A 261 16.18 5.41 15.35
N LEU A 262 15.04 5.93 14.90
CA LEU A 262 13.73 5.48 15.35
C LEU A 262 13.54 3.99 15.05
N ALA A 263 13.76 3.55 13.81
CA ALA A 263 13.56 2.16 13.43
C ALA A 263 14.45 1.18 14.24
N LYS A 264 15.73 1.51 14.45
CA LYS A 264 16.66 0.75 15.30
C LYS A 264 16.14 0.55 16.72
N ASN A 265 15.54 1.60 17.29
CA ASN A 265 15.01 1.55 18.63
C ASN A 265 13.62 0.88 18.70
N ILE A 266 12.75 1.13 17.73
CA ILE A 266 11.39 0.58 17.67
C ILE A 266 11.40 -0.93 17.39
N MET A 267 12.34 -1.40 16.56
CA MET A 267 12.48 -2.78 16.13
C MET A 267 13.87 -3.34 16.47
N PRO A 268 14.20 -3.52 17.77
CA PRO A 268 15.54 -3.94 18.16
C PRO A 268 15.89 -5.32 17.59
N GLY A 269 17.08 -5.45 17.01
CA GLY A 269 17.59 -6.70 16.44
C GLY A 269 17.11 -7.03 15.03
N ARG A 270 16.41 -6.10 14.37
CA ARG A 270 16.03 -6.22 12.95
C ARG A 270 17.02 -5.44 12.08
N LEU A 271 17.53 -6.09 11.04
CA LEU A 271 18.11 -5.40 9.90
C LEU A 271 16.95 -4.86 9.08
N ILE A 272 16.96 -3.57 8.79
CA ILE A 272 15.94 -2.92 7.94
C ILE A 272 16.76 -2.21 6.88
N ASP A 273 16.63 -2.52 5.59
CA ASP A 273 17.36 -1.79 4.56
C ASP A 273 16.82 -0.35 4.34
N ILE A 274 17.54 0.50 3.60
CA ILE A 274 17.16 1.91 3.41
C ILE A 274 15.84 2.08 2.66
N ASP A 275 15.56 1.22 1.69
CA ASP A 275 14.33 1.29 0.90
C ASP A 275 13.15 0.80 1.74
N SER A 276 13.37 -0.19 2.59
CA SER A 276 12.44 -0.70 3.59
C SER A 276 12.18 0.30 4.72
N LEU A 277 13.20 1.03 5.19
CA LEU A 277 13.05 2.16 6.13
C LEU A 277 12.17 3.25 5.52
N TYR A 278 12.42 3.55 4.24
CA TYR A 278 11.59 4.47 3.51
C TYR A 278 10.17 3.92 3.48
N GLN A 279 9.88 2.73 2.96
CA GLN A 279 8.51 2.16 2.96
C GLN A 279 7.86 2.10 4.36
N PHE A 280 8.64 1.83 5.40
CA PHE A 280 8.22 1.79 6.80
C PHE A 280 7.63 3.14 7.27
N PHE A 281 8.17 4.26 6.82
CA PHE A 281 7.65 5.61 7.11
C PHE A 281 6.91 6.26 5.92
N TYR A 282 7.03 5.72 4.71
CA TYR A 282 6.75 6.37 3.42
C TYR A 282 5.67 5.69 2.56
N TYR A 283 4.96 4.63 2.98
CA TYR A 283 3.75 4.19 2.25
C TYR A 283 2.62 5.24 2.34
N GLN A 284 2.82 6.36 1.63
CA GLN A 284 2.31 7.70 1.89
C GLN A 284 2.12 8.55 0.64
N GLU A 285 2.73 8.16 -0.48
CA GLU A 285 2.85 9.05 -1.62
C GLU A 285 1.65 9.09 -2.57
N GLN A 286 0.55 8.39 -2.26
CA GLN A 286 -0.66 8.47 -3.11
C GLN A 286 -1.69 9.51 -2.66
N ASN A 287 -1.44 10.33 -1.64
CA ASN A 287 -2.38 11.37 -1.20
C ASN A 287 -1.70 12.69 -0.77
N ASN A 288 -1.12 13.47 -1.69
CA ASN A 288 -0.84 14.91 -1.50
C ASN A 288 0.00 15.30 -0.27
N GLY A 289 1.16 14.68 -0.04
CA GLY A 289 2.15 15.21 0.92
C GLY A 289 1.74 15.10 2.39
N TYR A 290 0.92 14.10 2.75
CA TYR A 290 0.65 13.76 4.14
C TYR A 290 1.36 12.44 4.48
N PRO A 291 1.99 12.30 5.67
CA PRO A 291 1.96 11.02 6.36
C PRO A 291 0.47 10.70 6.60
N SER A 292 -0.01 9.53 6.26
CA SER A 292 -1.31 9.12 5.78
C SER A 292 -1.16 7.61 5.59
N ASN A 293 -1.28 6.88 6.70
CA ASN A 293 -1.49 5.43 6.79
C ASN A 293 -0.65 4.81 7.93
N GLY A 294 -1.11 4.94 9.18
CA GLY A 294 -0.49 4.35 10.39
C GLY A 294 -0.42 5.31 11.57
N ILE A 295 -0.05 6.58 11.31
CA ILE A 295 0.05 7.65 12.31
C ILE A 295 -1.28 8.43 12.37
N GLN A 296 -1.89 8.45 13.55
CA GLN A 296 -2.98 9.36 13.93
C GLN A 296 -2.65 10.77 13.50
N LYS A 297 -3.65 11.40 12.89
CA LYS A 297 -3.53 12.72 12.32
C LYS A 297 -2.96 13.76 13.31
N SER A 298 -3.35 13.65 14.58
CA SER A 298 -2.87 14.49 15.68
C SER A 298 -1.39 14.35 15.97
N HIS A 299 -0.70 13.25 15.61
CA HIS A 299 0.71 13.02 15.94
C HIS A 299 1.66 13.18 14.75
N ARG A 300 1.13 13.36 13.53
CA ARG A 300 1.93 13.53 12.30
C ARG A 300 2.91 14.69 12.39
N HIS A 301 2.53 15.72 13.13
CA HIS A 301 3.39 16.86 13.40
C HIS A 301 4.63 16.50 14.21
N LEU A 302 4.76 15.33 14.82
CA LEU A 302 5.98 14.95 15.54
C LEU A 302 7.10 14.55 14.56
N TYR A 303 6.78 14.43 13.26
CA TYR A 303 7.65 13.92 12.21
C TYR A 303 7.87 14.97 11.11
N ARG A 304 8.57 16.07 11.44
CA ARG A 304 8.56 17.31 10.64
C ARG A 304 9.62 17.45 9.54
N LEU A 305 10.81 16.85 9.69
CA LEU A 305 12.00 17.35 9.00
C LEU A 305 12.48 16.41 7.88
N ILE A 306 11.73 16.20 6.81
CA ILE A 306 12.23 15.34 5.72
C ILE A 306 12.74 16.19 4.55
N ASP A 307 14.04 16.10 4.25
CA ASP A 307 14.62 16.65 3.01
C ASP A 307 14.23 15.78 1.80
N TYR A 308 13.76 16.42 0.73
CA TYR A 308 13.27 15.81 -0.50
C TYR A 308 14.00 16.22 -1.78
N GLN A 309 15.03 17.06 -1.71
CA GLN A 309 15.63 17.64 -2.92
C GLN A 309 16.57 16.67 -3.69
N THR A 310 16.64 15.38 -3.33
CA THR A 310 17.52 14.39 -3.97
C THR A 310 16.91 12.98 -4.09
N GLU A 311 17.51 12.12 -4.92
CA GLU A 311 17.19 10.68 -5.05
C GLU A 311 17.29 9.88 -3.73
N THR A 312 17.87 10.47 -2.67
CA THR A 312 17.92 9.94 -1.30
C THR A 312 16.97 10.67 -0.32
N ALA A 313 15.90 11.27 -0.84
CA ALA A 313 14.85 11.93 -0.05
C ALA A 313 14.34 11.03 1.08
N GLY A 314 14.23 11.57 2.31
CA GLY A 314 13.60 10.81 3.39
C GLY A 314 14.15 10.93 4.80
N LYS A 315 14.90 11.96 5.23
CA LYS A 315 15.49 11.94 6.60
C LYS A 315 15.53 13.27 7.33
N LEU A 316 14.72 13.35 8.40
CA LEU A 316 14.91 13.87 9.77
C LEU A 316 13.52 13.95 10.48
N VAL A 317 13.46 13.78 11.80
CA VAL A 317 12.23 13.82 12.62
C VAL A 317 12.48 14.73 13.82
N SER A 318 11.62 15.73 14.00
CA SER A 318 11.72 16.62 15.15
C SER A 318 10.36 17.14 15.63
N LEU A 319 10.38 17.50 16.92
CA LEU A 319 9.32 18.06 17.77
C LEU A 319 9.02 19.54 17.46
N GLY A 320 8.37 20.24 18.39
CA GLY A 320 7.93 21.62 18.25
C GLY A 320 9.05 22.60 17.91
N TRP A 321 8.66 23.71 17.25
CA TRP A 321 9.59 24.75 16.82
C TRP A 321 10.21 25.53 17.99
N LYS A 322 9.51 25.61 19.12
CA LYS A 322 9.97 26.31 20.33
C LYS A 322 11.18 25.60 20.93
N GLU A 323 11.13 24.27 21.03
CA GLU A 323 12.23 23.46 21.53
C GLU A 323 13.46 23.49 20.61
N LEU A 324 13.26 23.64 19.29
CA LEU A 324 14.36 23.84 18.35
C LEU A 324 15.04 25.20 18.52
N GLY A 325 14.27 26.26 18.84
CA GLY A 325 14.81 27.59 19.10
C GLY A 325 15.67 27.68 20.37
N GLU A 326 15.55 26.73 21.29
CA GLU A 326 16.27 26.71 22.57
C GLU A 326 17.59 25.90 22.53
N LEU A 327 17.94 25.30 21.39
CA LEU A 327 19.18 24.51 21.25
C LEU A 327 20.45 25.38 21.29
N ASP A 328 21.53 24.84 21.85
CA ASP A 328 22.86 25.45 21.74
C ASP A 328 23.51 25.06 20.40
N TYR A 329 23.25 25.87 19.38
CA TYR A 329 23.79 25.64 18.04
C TYR A 329 25.32 25.74 17.99
N ASN A 330 25.95 26.51 18.88
CA ASN A 330 27.41 26.61 18.90
C ASN A 330 28.02 25.30 19.41
N GLU A 331 27.48 24.74 20.50
CA GLU A 331 27.93 23.44 21.01
C GLU A 331 27.76 22.33 19.96
N ILE A 332 26.62 22.33 19.26
CA ILE A 332 26.36 21.33 18.22
C ILE A 332 27.32 21.51 17.03
N ALA A 333 27.57 22.74 16.60
CA ALA A 333 28.52 23.05 15.52
C ALA A 333 29.95 22.61 15.88
N ASP A 334 30.39 22.88 17.11
CA ASP A 334 31.74 22.57 17.58
C ASP A 334 32.00 21.05 17.73
N THR A 335 30.95 20.28 18.00
CA THR A 335 31.07 18.85 18.30
C THR A 335 30.79 17.94 17.10
N ASN A 336 30.07 18.42 16.09
CA ASN A 336 29.65 17.59 14.97
C ASN A 336 30.76 17.44 13.90
N PRO A 337 31.23 16.22 13.61
CA PRO A 337 32.35 16.01 12.69
C PRO A 337 31.95 16.06 11.20
N ILE A 338 30.66 16.17 10.88
CA ILE A 338 30.16 15.99 9.50
C ILE A 338 30.17 17.31 8.73
N THR A 339 31.21 17.53 7.93
CA THR A 339 31.29 18.69 7.03
C THR A 339 30.63 18.46 5.66
N VAL A 340 30.49 17.20 5.25
CA VAL A 340 29.81 16.78 4.02
C VAL A 340 28.84 15.67 4.37
N VAL A 341 27.56 15.86 4.09
CA VAL A 341 26.50 14.91 4.49
C VAL A 341 26.72 13.59 3.75
N PRO A 342 27.01 12.48 4.46
CA PRO A 342 27.26 11.20 3.82
C PRO A 342 25.96 10.58 3.29
N LYS A 343 26.08 9.52 2.50
CA LYS A 343 24.93 8.63 2.32
C LYS A 343 24.63 7.98 3.68
N TYR A 344 23.39 8.10 4.10
CA TYR A 344 22.92 7.44 5.31
C TYR A 344 23.21 5.93 5.28
N SER A 345 23.61 5.36 6.42
CA SER A 345 23.75 3.91 6.63
C SER A 345 23.01 3.48 7.89
N LEU A 346 22.45 2.27 7.85
CA LEU A 346 21.78 1.63 8.99
C LEU A 346 22.73 1.15 10.06
N ASP A 347 23.98 0.94 9.67
CA ASP A 347 25.04 0.53 10.58
C ASP A 347 25.61 1.71 11.38
N PHE A 348 25.05 2.92 11.22
CA PHE A 348 25.41 4.07 12.03
C PHE A 348 25.22 3.75 13.52
N SER A 349 26.24 4.11 14.30
CA SER A 349 26.14 4.11 15.75
C SER A 349 25.11 5.15 16.21
N ASP A 350 24.70 5.10 17.48
CA ASP A 350 23.79 6.12 18.04
C ASP A 350 24.41 7.53 17.98
N GLU A 351 25.74 7.60 18.01
CA GLU A 351 26.52 8.84 17.88
C GLU A 351 26.57 9.32 16.42
N ASP A 352 26.82 8.42 15.46
CA ASP A 352 26.78 8.75 14.03
C ASP A 352 25.40 9.26 13.60
N GLU A 353 24.33 8.62 14.09
CA GLU A 353 22.95 9.04 13.85
C GLU A 353 22.66 10.43 14.41
N ARG A 354 23.15 10.72 15.61
CA ARG A 354 23.02 12.03 16.25
C ARG A 354 23.69 13.11 15.42
N HIS A 355 24.96 12.90 15.07
CA HIS A 355 25.73 13.83 14.26
C HIS A 355 25.07 14.03 12.89
N TYR A 356 24.68 12.94 12.22
CA TYR A 356 23.97 13.00 10.95
C TYR A 356 22.69 13.83 11.07
N ALA A 357 21.88 13.57 12.09
CA ALA A 357 20.64 14.29 12.33
C ALA A 357 20.87 15.80 12.59
N GLN A 358 21.87 16.13 13.40
CA GLN A 358 22.21 17.50 13.74
C GLN A 358 22.73 18.32 12.55
N THR A 359 23.26 17.71 11.49
CA THR A 359 23.69 18.48 10.28
C THR A 359 22.55 19.23 9.59
N PHE A 360 21.30 18.80 9.79
CA PHE A 360 20.12 19.43 9.21
C PHE A 360 19.58 20.60 10.06
N LEU A 361 20.21 20.89 11.19
CA LEU A 361 20.02 22.14 11.92
C LEU A 361 20.77 23.31 11.29
N PHE A 362 21.66 23.03 10.34
CA PHE A 362 22.54 24.00 9.74
C PHE A 362 22.25 24.14 8.26
N HIS A 363 22.65 25.28 7.71
CA HIS A 363 22.55 25.55 6.30
C HIS A 363 23.32 24.49 5.51
N GLN A 364 22.73 24.04 4.39
CA GLN A 364 23.35 23.05 3.51
C GLN A 364 23.55 23.63 2.12
N ASP A 365 24.82 23.76 1.72
CA ASP A 365 25.20 24.08 0.36
C ASP A 365 25.02 22.85 -0.52
N VAL A 366 24.11 22.92 -1.50
CA VAL A 366 23.80 21.81 -2.39
C VAL A 366 24.44 22.00 -3.75
N ASN A 367 25.36 21.10 -4.12
CA ASN A 367 25.99 21.06 -5.43
C ASN A 367 25.51 19.84 -6.24
N HIS A 368 24.97 20.11 -7.43
CA HIS A 368 24.45 19.10 -8.34
C HIS A 368 25.40 18.92 -9.54
N ASP A 369 26.01 17.74 -9.64
CA ASP A 369 26.65 17.26 -10.86
C ASP A 369 25.62 16.49 -11.69
N TYR A 370 24.90 17.22 -12.54
CA TYR A 370 23.86 16.66 -13.41
C TYR A 370 24.38 15.63 -14.42
N ILE A 371 25.69 15.64 -14.74
CA ILE A 371 26.27 14.73 -15.72
C ILE A 371 26.48 13.35 -15.11
N ASN A 372 26.94 13.32 -13.86
CA ASN A 372 27.21 12.07 -13.15
C ASN A 372 26.08 11.63 -12.22
N GLY A 373 25.01 12.42 -12.09
CA GLY A 373 23.90 12.14 -11.16
C GLY A 373 24.34 12.20 -9.70
N ILE A 374 25.33 13.03 -9.38
CA ILE A 374 25.88 13.15 -8.03
C ILE A 374 25.38 14.44 -7.40
N THR A 375 24.70 14.33 -6.26
CA THR A 375 24.43 15.48 -5.39
C THR A 375 25.35 15.43 -4.18
N THR A 376 26.05 16.53 -3.94
CA THR A 376 26.90 16.72 -2.75
C THR A 376 26.29 17.82 -1.88
N ARG A 377 26.22 17.58 -0.57
CA ARG A 377 25.75 18.56 0.41
C ARG A 377 26.88 18.88 1.39
N THR A 378 27.27 20.14 1.46
CA THR A 378 28.25 20.63 2.43
C THR A 378 27.52 21.38 3.54
N VAL A 379 27.91 21.15 4.78
CA VAL A 379 27.28 21.77 5.94
C VAL A 379 28.02 23.06 6.28
N ASN A 380 27.28 24.17 6.33
CA ASN A 380 27.79 25.46 6.80
C ASN A 380 27.38 25.65 8.27
N TYR A 381 28.31 25.41 9.18
CA TYR A 381 28.05 25.54 10.62
C TYR A 381 27.97 26.99 11.13
N ASP A 382 28.31 27.98 10.31
CA ASP A 382 28.17 29.40 10.66
C ASP A 382 26.73 29.93 10.45
N ALA A 383 25.86 29.13 9.81
CA ALA A 383 24.47 29.48 9.55
C ALA A 383 23.54 28.31 9.88
N THR A 384 22.43 28.60 10.54
CA THR A 384 21.43 27.62 10.97
C THR A 384 20.26 27.56 9.98
N PHE A 385 19.42 26.54 10.11
CA PHE A 385 18.15 26.48 9.37
C PHE A 385 17.20 27.64 9.74
N MET A 386 17.38 28.29 10.90
CA MET A 386 16.61 29.48 11.26
C MET A 386 17.06 30.69 10.44
N ASP A 387 18.35 30.80 10.12
CA ASP A 387 18.88 31.84 9.23
C ASP A 387 18.32 31.64 7.82
N ASP A 388 18.24 30.40 7.35
CA ASP A 388 17.55 30.06 6.09
C ASP A 388 16.10 30.55 6.08
N ILE A 389 15.35 30.28 7.16
CA ILE A 389 13.96 30.75 7.29
C ILE A 389 13.88 32.28 7.27
N CYS A 390 14.78 32.98 7.97
CA CYS A 390 14.88 34.44 7.93
C CYS A 390 15.13 34.96 6.51
N GLU A 391 15.93 34.25 5.71
CA GLU A 391 16.24 34.59 4.33
C GLU A 391 15.13 34.20 3.33
N GLY A 392 14.08 33.53 3.80
CA GLY A 392 12.99 33.07 2.95
C GLY A 392 13.24 31.71 2.29
N ILE A 393 14.26 30.98 2.74
CA ILE A 393 14.57 29.63 2.31
C ILE A 393 13.84 28.67 3.23
N CYS A 394 12.96 27.85 2.66
CA CYS A 394 12.30 26.78 3.41
C CYS A 394 13.01 25.45 3.17
N PRO A 395 13.82 24.95 4.11
CA PRO A 395 14.55 23.68 3.93
C PRO A 395 13.63 22.44 3.95
N PHE A 396 12.34 22.60 4.25
CA PHE A 396 11.39 21.50 4.44
C PHE A 396 10.32 21.46 3.35
N ARG A 397 10.21 20.31 2.64
CA ARG A 397 9.15 20.11 1.63
C ARG A 397 7.78 19.86 2.26
N PHE A 398 7.65 19.42 3.52
CA PHE A 398 6.33 19.28 4.16
C PHE A 398 5.68 20.60 4.57
N ILE A 399 6.40 21.70 4.35
CA ILE A 399 5.84 23.05 4.30
C ILE A 399 5.47 23.39 2.83
N ASP A 400 5.22 22.39 1.98
CA ASP A 400 4.51 22.57 0.70
C ASP A 400 3.04 22.93 0.98
N LYS A 401 2.76 24.24 0.94
CA LYS A 401 1.52 24.89 0.48
C LYS A 401 0.20 24.68 1.23
N PHE A 402 0.05 23.67 2.09
CA PHE A 402 -1.22 23.38 2.75
C PHE A 402 -1.10 23.33 4.28
N PRO A 403 -1.97 24.04 5.01
CA PRO A 403 -1.99 24.03 6.47
C PRO A 403 -2.30 22.62 6.98
N TYR A 404 -1.82 22.27 8.18
CA TYR A 404 -2.14 20.98 8.80
C TYR A 404 -3.63 20.95 9.18
N PRO A 405 -4.50 20.24 8.43
CA PRO A 405 -5.95 20.25 8.70
C PRO A 405 -6.31 19.61 10.02
N ASP A 406 -5.37 18.83 10.55
CA ASP A 406 -5.55 18.04 11.74
C ASP A 406 -4.71 18.57 12.93
N ALA A 407 -3.95 19.65 12.74
CA ALA A 407 -3.11 20.26 13.78
C ALA A 407 -3.05 21.81 13.63
N PRO A 408 -4.18 22.50 13.82
CA PRO A 408 -4.25 23.95 13.64
C PRO A 408 -3.37 24.75 14.62
N GLU A 409 -3.21 24.30 15.86
CA GLU A 409 -2.38 24.99 16.86
C GLU A 409 -0.89 24.97 16.47
N ILE A 410 -0.41 23.88 15.87
CA ILE A 410 0.98 23.80 15.37
C ILE A 410 1.19 24.62 14.10
N THR A 411 0.17 24.68 13.24
CA THR A 411 0.20 25.58 12.08
C THR A 411 0.30 27.04 12.56
N LEU A 412 -0.35 27.34 13.68
CA LEU A 412 -0.30 28.65 14.30
C LEU A 412 1.06 28.94 14.94
N ASP A 413 1.66 27.99 15.66
CA ASP A 413 3.04 28.12 16.17
C ASP A 413 4.05 28.33 15.02
N TRP A 414 3.86 27.68 13.86
CA TRP A 414 4.68 27.94 12.67
C TRP A 414 4.50 29.37 12.16
N CYS A 415 3.27 29.86 12.08
CA CYS A 415 3.01 31.24 11.68
C CYS A 415 3.61 32.24 12.67
N GLU A 416 3.55 31.95 13.98
CA GLU A 416 4.18 32.74 15.04
C GLU A 416 5.71 32.79 14.84
N LEU A 417 6.36 31.65 14.60
CA LEU A 417 7.80 31.61 14.28
C LEU A 417 8.14 32.50 13.07
N LEU A 418 7.36 32.40 11.98
CA LEU A 418 7.60 33.22 10.78
C LEU A 418 7.38 34.71 11.04
N VAL A 419 6.47 35.07 11.95
CA VAL A 419 6.26 36.45 12.41
C VAL A 419 7.49 36.92 13.20
N ASP A 420 7.94 36.13 14.18
CA ASP A 420 9.05 36.48 15.07
C ASP A 420 10.37 36.63 14.31
N LEU A 421 10.61 35.76 13.33
CA LEU A 421 11.78 35.81 12.44
C LEU A 421 11.63 36.84 11.32
N GLU A 422 10.49 37.53 11.22
CA GLU A 422 10.17 38.47 10.15
C GLU A 422 10.36 37.85 8.74
N SER A 423 10.12 36.54 8.62
CA SER A 423 10.47 35.74 7.45
C SER A 423 9.67 36.12 6.19
N PRO A 424 10.32 36.21 5.02
CA PRO A 424 9.67 36.40 3.73
C PRO A 424 8.66 35.28 3.37
N LEU A 425 8.81 34.07 3.93
CA LEU A 425 7.92 32.93 3.65
C LEU A 425 6.45 33.25 3.98
N LEU A 426 6.21 34.05 5.01
CA LEU A 426 4.84 34.44 5.39
C LEU A 426 4.17 35.25 4.28
N SER A 427 4.91 36.14 3.62
CA SER A 427 4.40 36.92 2.48
C SER A 427 4.10 36.03 1.27
N GLU A 428 4.93 35.02 1.01
CA GLU A 428 4.72 34.04 -0.05
C GLU A 428 3.43 33.23 0.17
N TYR A 429 3.10 32.89 1.43
CA TYR A 429 1.84 32.23 1.76
C TYR A 429 0.61 33.11 1.51
N ILE A 430 0.74 34.41 1.76
CA ILE A 430 -0.32 35.38 1.45
C ILE A 430 -0.53 35.46 -0.06
N GLU A 431 0.53 35.62 -0.84
CA GLU A 431 0.47 35.71 -2.30
C GLU A 431 -0.12 34.45 -2.94
N LYS A 432 0.27 33.27 -2.43
CA LYS A 432 -0.26 31.99 -2.90
C LYS A 432 -1.72 31.75 -2.48
N GLY A 433 -2.25 32.49 -1.50
CA GLY A 433 -3.65 32.62 -1.10
C GLY A 433 -4.36 31.36 -0.55
N LEU A 434 -3.97 30.17 -1.01
CA LEU A 434 -4.56 28.88 -0.66
C LEU A 434 -4.28 28.53 0.81
N PHE A 435 -3.09 28.85 1.33
CA PHE A 435 -2.69 28.53 2.70
C PHE A 435 -3.68 29.11 3.73
N PHE A 436 -3.89 30.44 3.71
CA PHE A 436 -4.76 31.11 4.68
C PHE A 436 -6.24 30.77 4.48
N HIS A 437 -6.69 30.49 3.25
CA HIS A 437 -8.06 30.04 3.01
C HIS A 437 -8.37 28.72 3.74
N PHE A 438 -7.49 27.74 3.61
CA PHE A 438 -7.64 26.47 4.32
C PHE A 438 -7.43 26.67 5.83
N PHE A 439 -6.42 27.44 6.24
CA PHE A 439 -6.11 27.65 7.65
C PHE A 439 -7.28 28.26 8.40
N THR A 440 -7.95 29.27 7.82
CA THR A 440 -9.19 29.84 8.38
C THR A 440 -10.28 28.79 8.59
N SER A 441 -10.45 27.83 7.67
CA SER A 441 -11.46 26.78 7.83
C SER A 441 -11.17 25.86 9.01
N ILE A 442 -9.88 25.61 9.29
CA ILE A 442 -9.45 24.69 10.34
C ILE A 442 -9.30 25.44 11.67
N ALA A 443 -8.87 26.70 11.67
CA ALA A 443 -8.70 27.53 12.86
C ALA A 443 -10.00 27.67 13.69
N LYS A 444 -11.16 27.49 13.05
CA LYS A 444 -12.48 27.42 13.72
C LYS A 444 -12.61 26.26 14.71
N SER A 445 -11.77 25.23 14.62
CA SER A 445 -11.74 24.12 15.58
C SER A 445 -10.79 24.36 16.76
N ILE A 446 -10.05 25.47 16.78
CA ILE A 446 -9.18 25.82 17.92
C ILE A 446 -10.07 26.23 19.10
N THR A 447 -9.82 25.61 20.26
CA THR A 447 -10.54 25.91 21.51
C THR A 447 -9.63 26.35 22.64
N SER A 448 -8.31 26.16 22.51
CA SER A 448 -7.32 26.60 23.49
C SER A 448 -7.30 28.13 23.61
N PRO A 449 -7.46 28.71 24.83
CA PRO A 449 -7.40 30.16 25.01
C PRO A 449 -6.08 30.79 24.53
N ILE A 450 -4.97 30.06 24.67
CA ILE A 450 -3.64 30.51 24.22
C ILE A 450 -3.62 30.60 22.69
N ALA A 451 -4.06 29.53 22.02
CA ALA A 451 -4.09 29.50 20.56
C ALA A 451 -5.11 30.49 19.97
N ILE A 452 -6.23 30.75 20.65
CA ILE A 452 -7.15 31.82 20.25
C ILE A 452 -6.47 33.19 20.31
N SER A 453 -5.66 33.45 21.35
CA SER A 453 -4.88 34.69 21.46
C SER A 453 -3.86 34.79 20.32
N GLN A 454 -3.05 33.76 20.10
CA GLN A 454 -2.07 33.71 19.02
C GLN A 454 -2.72 33.94 17.64
N LEU A 455 -3.91 33.38 17.41
CA LEU A 455 -4.64 33.55 16.16
C LEU A 455 -5.11 34.99 15.97
N TYR A 456 -5.55 35.64 17.05
CA TYR A 456 -5.91 37.06 17.04
C TYR A 456 -4.68 37.95 16.79
N ASP A 457 -3.56 37.67 17.46
CA ASP A 457 -2.31 38.41 17.29
C ASP A 457 -1.76 38.27 15.86
N LEU A 458 -1.79 37.05 15.30
CA LEU A 458 -1.47 36.80 13.89
C LEU A 458 -2.39 37.60 12.96
N SER A 459 -3.70 37.65 13.23
CA SER A 459 -4.64 38.41 12.40
C SER A 459 -4.35 39.91 12.39
N ILE A 460 -3.97 40.48 13.55
CA ILE A 460 -3.57 41.87 13.68
C ILE A 460 -2.28 42.11 12.91
N TYR A 461 -1.28 41.23 13.08
CA TYR A 461 0.00 41.34 12.40
C TYR A 461 -0.17 41.32 10.88
N LEU A 462 -0.89 40.33 10.35
CA LEU A 462 -1.15 40.19 8.91
C LEU A 462 -1.87 41.42 8.34
N LYS A 463 -2.86 41.96 9.09
CA LYS A 463 -3.56 43.17 8.68
C LYS A 463 -2.66 44.40 8.69
N LYS A 464 -1.85 44.56 9.73
CA LYS A 464 -0.98 45.74 9.88
C LYS A 464 0.18 45.73 8.90
N LYS A 465 0.82 44.58 8.70
CA LYS A 465 2.04 44.45 7.88
C LYS A 465 1.76 44.26 6.40
N TYR A 466 0.73 43.48 6.04
CA TYR A 466 0.45 43.07 4.67
C TYR A 466 -0.91 43.52 4.13
N ASP A 467 -1.68 44.31 4.89
CA ASP A 467 -3.08 44.65 4.60
C ASP A 467 -4.00 43.43 4.41
N PHE A 468 -3.56 42.24 4.85
CA PHE A 468 -4.25 40.98 4.65
C PHE A 468 -5.24 40.71 5.80
N ASN A 469 -6.50 40.45 5.46
CA ASN A 469 -7.54 40.13 6.44
C ASN A 469 -7.71 38.62 6.57
N LEU A 470 -7.28 38.05 7.69
CA LEU A 470 -7.60 36.66 8.05
C LEU A 470 -9.07 36.56 8.48
N LYS A 471 -9.89 35.79 7.74
CA LYS A 471 -11.35 35.70 7.95
C LYS A 471 -11.74 34.67 9.02
N ILE A 472 -11.24 34.83 10.25
CA ILE A 472 -11.47 33.89 11.36
C ILE A 472 -12.96 33.65 11.62
#